data_AF-A0A7S1IIH6-F1
#
_entry.id   AF-A0A7S1IIH6-F1
#
_cell.length_a   1.000
_cell.length_b   1.000
_cell.length_c   1.000
_cell.angle_alpha   90.00
_cell.angle_beta   90.00
_cell.angle_gamma   90.00
#
_symmetry.space_group_name_H-M   'P 1'
#
loop_
_entity.id
_entity.type
_entity.pdbx_description
1 polymer ?
#
loop_
_entity_poly.entity_id
_entity_poly.type
_entity_poly.pdbx_seq_one_letter_code
_entity_poly.pdbx_strand_id
1 'polypeptide(L)'
;LQMSAHLLSAHSLAHGNPLPGPNRHCPLSPVHALLMGFICGMMLAFATFRQPHIQVAGGGSTQMIMRQLIQIPNPSEMPGVGQGLAEVKSRYERVKLLLDNFGQSDQKPEEPNALQKLQIGISSKCADLQSGFQSFSAEVQSGFQSNWNRMTDGIRGLAGGGPQEPLATAAAKEATPAPAKAETRDASTQTGLPSEWTCNSMFYKSMRYTGIIWLPIRRNANKDIECMSKNGKDCGWQKLETECRGLIQKYGNHPELNNLSCGEMHFRVWKETGYDVEDHWCQTGQKLIPI
;
A
#
# COMPACT_ATOMS: atom_id res chain seq x y z
N LEU A 1 -30.43 53.52 -19.05
CA LEU A 1 -29.90 52.34 -19.74
C LEU A 1 -30.65 51.12 -19.18
N GLN A 2 -31.94 50.91 -19.48
CA GLN A 2 -32.47 50.23 -20.69
C GLN A 2 -31.77 48.87 -20.88
N MET A 3 -32.40 47.69 -20.91
CA MET A 3 -33.71 47.26 -21.42
C MET A 3 -34.16 45.98 -20.66
N SER A 4 -35.41 45.87 -20.19
CA SER A 4 -36.59 45.28 -20.86
C SER A 4 -36.63 43.74 -20.87
N ALA A 5 -37.54 43.16 -20.10
CA ALA A 5 -38.10 41.82 -20.32
C ALA A 5 -39.61 41.98 -20.59
N HIS A 6 -40.04 41.59 -21.79
CA HIS A 6 -41.44 41.58 -22.20
C HIS A 6 -42.06 40.18 -22.04
N LEU A 7 -43.31 40.21 -21.61
CA LEU A 7 -44.31 39.15 -21.55
C LEU A 7 -44.60 38.48 -22.91
N LEU A 8 -45.02 37.20 -22.87
CA LEU A 8 -46.08 36.68 -23.72
C LEU A 8 -46.93 35.65 -22.97
N SER A 9 -48.21 35.64 -23.36
CA SER A 9 -49.37 35.14 -22.63
C SER A 9 -49.78 33.71 -23.03
N ALA A 10 -50.79 33.22 -22.30
CA ALA A 10 -51.36 31.87 -22.23
C ALA A 10 -51.97 31.29 -23.53
N HIS A 11 -52.07 29.95 -23.57
CA HIS A 11 -53.30 29.25 -23.98
C HIS A 11 -53.40 27.85 -23.33
N SER A 12 -54.64 27.46 -23.05
CA SER A 12 -55.11 26.31 -22.28
C SER A 12 -55.35 25.07 -23.15
N LEU A 13 -55.28 23.88 -22.52
CA LEU A 13 -56.10 22.66 -22.70
C LEU A 13 -55.36 21.33 -22.92
N ALA A 14 -55.65 20.42 -21.98
CA ALA A 14 -55.95 18.99 -22.13
C ALA A 14 -54.83 17.94 -22.18
N HIS A 15 -55.13 16.88 -21.41
CA HIS A 15 -54.62 15.50 -21.43
C HIS A 15 -53.38 15.12 -20.60
N GLY A 16 -53.68 14.35 -19.55
CA GLY A 16 -52.88 13.19 -19.13
C GLY A 16 -51.87 13.47 -18.03
N ASN A 17 -52.21 13.10 -16.79
CA ASN A 17 -51.19 12.83 -15.78
C ASN A 17 -50.34 11.63 -16.25
N PRO A 18 -49.02 11.78 -16.48
CA PRO A 18 -48.16 10.63 -16.54
C PRO A 18 -47.93 10.14 -15.10
N LEU A 19 -48.16 8.85 -14.88
CA LEU A 19 -47.74 8.15 -13.67
C LEU A 19 -46.24 8.42 -13.41
N PRO A 20 -45.81 8.64 -12.16
CA PRO A 20 -44.40 8.79 -11.85
C PRO A 20 -43.68 7.50 -12.20
N GLY A 21 -42.80 7.56 -13.20
CA GLY A 21 -41.92 6.46 -13.55
C GLY A 21 -41.01 6.09 -12.37
N PRO A 22 -40.61 4.81 -12.23
CA PRO A 22 -39.73 4.39 -11.15
C PRO A 22 -38.35 5.02 -11.38
N ASN A 23 -37.98 5.97 -10.51
CA ASN A 23 -36.64 6.53 -10.42
C ASN A 23 -35.63 5.39 -10.21
N ARG A 24 -34.94 4.99 -11.29
CA ARG A 24 -33.85 4.01 -11.30
C ARG A 24 -32.54 4.66 -10.86
N HIS A 25 -32.51 5.18 -9.66
CA HIS A 25 -31.26 5.53 -9.01
C HIS A 25 -31.15 4.70 -7.75
N CYS A 26 -30.31 3.65 -7.79
CA CYS A 26 -29.53 3.34 -6.60
C CYS A 26 -28.92 4.67 -6.16
N PRO A 27 -29.10 5.11 -4.90
CA PRO A 27 -28.30 6.20 -4.39
C PRO A 27 -26.87 5.60 -4.29
N LEU A 28 -26.13 5.63 -5.40
CA LEU A 28 -24.68 5.55 -5.42
C LEU A 28 -24.11 6.82 -4.80
N SER A 29 -24.90 7.90 -4.76
CA SER A 29 -24.59 9.18 -4.11
C SER A 29 -24.03 9.04 -2.68
N PRO A 30 -24.61 8.29 -1.73
CA PRO A 30 -24.10 8.20 -0.36
C PRO A 30 -22.84 7.35 -0.25
N VAL A 31 -22.69 6.26 -1.02
CA VAL A 31 -21.48 5.42 -0.98
C VAL A 31 -20.31 6.13 -1.67
N HIS A 32 -20.55 6.78 -2.81
CA HIS A 32 -19.56 7.64 -3.46
C HIS A 32 -19.23 8.86 -2.60
N ALA A 33 -20.22 9.48 -1.95
CA ALA A 33 -19.99 10.60 -1.02
C ALA A 33 -19.27 10.16 0.27
N LEU A 34 -19.50 8.96 0.78
CA LEU A 34 -18.78 8.38 1.91
C LEU A 34 -17.33 8.06 1.52
N LEU A 35 -17.12 7.47 0.34
CA LEU A 35 -15.78 7.18 -0.19
C LEU A 35 -15.01 8.47 -0.47
N MET A 36 -15.64 9.44 -1.14
CA MET A 36 -15.04 10.75 -1.40
C MET A 36 -14.86 11.55 -0.11
N GLY A 37 -15.80 11.47 0.83
CA GLY A 37 -15.70 12.10 2.15
C GLY A 37 -14.56 11.52 2.99
N PHE A 38 -14.33 10.21 2.91
CA PHE A 38 -13.19 9.55 3.56
C PHE A 38 -11.87 9.90 2.87
N ILE A 39 -11.81 9.88 1.54
CA ILE A 39 -10.61 10.28 0.79
C ILE A 39 -10.28 11.75 1.07
N CYS A 40 -11.27 12.65 1.02
CA CYS A 40 -11.10 14.05 1.41
C CYS A 40 -10.71 14.19 2.88
N GLY A 41 -11.33 13.45 3.81
CA GLY A 41 -11.00 13.48 5.24
C GLY A 41 -9.59 13.01 5.53
N MET A 42 -9.13 11.95 4.86
CA MET A 42 -7.74 11.50 4.94
C MET A 42 -6.79 12.53 4.33
N MET A 43 -7.10 13.10 3.17
CA MET A 43 -6.30 14.17 2.54
C MET A 43 -6.24 15.43 3.42
N LEU A 44 -7.35 15.81 4.08
CA LEU A 44 -7.42 16.96 4.98
C LEU A 44 -6.62 16.71 6.27
N ALA A 45 -6.71 15.50 6.83
CA ALA A 45 -5.86 15.08 7.94
C ALA A 45 -4.39 15.12 7.54
N PHE A 46 -4.01 14.60 6.37
CA PHE A 46 -2.63 14.72 5.88
C PHE A 46 -2.20 16.17 5.61
N ALA A 47 -3.13 17.04 5.20
CA ALA A 47 -2.87 18.47 4.96
C ALA A 47 -2.69 19.27 6.27
N THR A 48 -3.46 18.98 7.33
CA THR A 48 -3.29 19.60 8.66
C THR A 48 -2.04 19.08 9.38
N PHE A 49 -1.49 17.94 8.96
CA PHE A 49 -0.17 17.46 9.37
C PHE A 49 1.00 18.22 8.73
N ARG A 50 0.77 19.07 7.71
CA ARG A 50 1.78 20.00 7.22
C ARG A 50 1.83 21.26 8.09
N GLN A 51 2.77 21.19 9.05
CA GLN A 51 3.37 22.25 9.85
C GLN A 51 2.60 22.75 11.08
N PRO A 52 3.02 22.33 12.28
CA PRO A 52 3.12 23.26 13.39
C PRO A 52 4.43 24.06 13.23
N HIS A 53 4.32 25.38 13.02
CA HIS A 53 5.43 26.30 13.23
C HIS A 53 5.73 26.35 14.74
N ILE A 54 6.50 25.38 15.24
CA ILE A 54 7.07 25.44 16.59
C ILE A 54 8.37 26.25 16.46
N GLN A 55 8.30 27.54 16.79
CA GLN A 55 9.51 28.32 17.04
C GLN A 55 10.15 27.82 18.34
N VAL A 56 11.17 26.97 18.21
CA VAL A 56 12.04 26.61 19.34
C VAL A 56 13.17 27.62 19.40
N ALA A 57 13.14 28.51 20.39
CA ALA A 57 14.26 29.39 20.71
C ALA A 57 15.32 28.57 21.49
N GLY A 58 16.41 28.18 20.83
CA GLY A 58 17.53 27.50 21.50
C GLY A 58 18.51 26.87 20.51
N GLY A 59 19.78 27.27 20.58
CA GLY A 59 20.79 27.03 19.55
C GLY A 59 21.30 25.59 19.39
N GLY A 60 21.71 25.29 18.15
CA GLY A 60 22.91 24.50 17.84
C GLY A 60 22.80 22.97 17.71
N SER A 61 21.98 22.27 18.50
CA SER A 61 22.06 20.79 18.56
C SER A 61 20.74 20.03 18.32
N THR A 62 19.60 20.72 18.30
CA THR A 62 18.27 20.09 18.26
C THR A 62 17.78 19.71 16.85
N GLN A 63 18.41 20.22 15.78
CA GLN A 63 17.99 19.88 14.41
C GLN A 63 18.30 18.43 13.99
N MET A 64 19.29 17.77 14.59
CA MET A 64 19.55 16.35 14.29
C MET A 64 18.51 15.41 14.92
N ILE A 65 17.93 15.78 16.06
CA ILE A 65 16.96 14.93 16.79
C ILE A 65 15.56 15.01 16.14
N MET A 66 15.16 16.18 15.61
CA MET A 66 13.86 16.31 14.93
C MET A 66 13.77 15.57 13.59
N ARG A 67 14.90 15.25 12.94
CA ARG A 67 14.92 14.51 11.67
C ARG A 67 14.72 12.99 11.85
N GLN A 68 14.94 12.45 13.05
CA GLN A 68 14.68 11.04 13.36
C GLN A 68 13.27 10.76 13.92
N LEU A 69 12.55 11.80 14.38
CA LEU A 69 11.26 11.63 15.06
C LEU A 69 10.01 11.77 14.17
N ILE A 70 10.17 12.04 12.87
CA ILE A 70 9.05 12.19 11.92
C ILE A 70 9.24 11.25 10.73
N GLN A 71 9.31 9.94 10.98
CA GLN A 71 8.92 8.97 9.97
C GLN A 71 7.43 8.68 10.20
N ILE A 72 6.58 9.24 9.35
CA ILE A 72 5.18 8.80 9.29
C ILE A 72 5.21 7.35 8.79
N PRO A 73 4.77 6.36 9.57
CA PRO A 73 4.77 4.97 9.12
C PRO A 73 3.93 4.85 7.85
N ASN A 74 4.40 4.04 6.91
CA ASN A 74 3.65 3.74 5.70
C ASN A 74 2.29 3.16 6.11
N PRO A 75 1.15 3.47 5.45
CA PRO A 75 -0.15 2.88 5.80
C PRO A 75 -0.15 1.34 5.84
N SER A 76 0.77 0.70 5.11
CA SER A 76 1.00 -0.75 5.15
C SER A 76 1.73 -1.26 6.41
N GLU A 77 2.42 -0.38 7.14
CA GLU A 77 3.14 -0.66 8.40
C GLU A 77 2.25 -0.42 9.64
N MET A 78 1.05 0.11 9.47
CA MET A 78 0.10 0.32 10.55
C MET A 78 -0.65 -0.98 10.87
N PRO A 79 -0.51 -1.54 12.09
CA PRO A 79 -1.24 -2.74 12.49
C PRO A 79 -2.75 -2.56 12.31
N GLY A 80 -3.42 -3.53 11.68
CA GLY A 80 -4.86 -3.50 11.42
C GLY A 80 -5.28 -2.86 10.08
N VAL A 81 -4.50 -1.93 9.52
CA VAL A 81 -4.85 -1.25 8.25
C VAL A 81 -4.85 -2.21 7.06
N GLY A 82 -3.86 -3.10 6.99
CA GLY A 82 -3.77 -4.10 5.93
C GLY A 82 -4.93 -5.12 5.95
N GLN A 83 -5.29 -5.60 7.14
CA GLN A 83 -6.39 -6.55 7.32
C GLN A 83 -7.74 -5.90 7.00
N GLY A 84 -7.97 -4.68 7.48
CA GLY A 84 -9.19 -3.94 7.19
C GLY A 84 -9.34 -3.60 5.71
N LEU A 85 -8.25 -3.22 5.02
CA LEU A 85 -8.29 -2.96 3.58
C LEU A 85 -8.58 -4.24 2.77
N ALA A 86 -8.01 -5.38 3.17
CA ALA A 86 -8.29 -6.67 2.55
C ALA A 86 -9.76 -7.08 2.73
N GLU A 87 -10.35 -6.82 3.90
CA GLU A 87 -11.77 -7.09 4.16
C GLU A 87 -12.71 -6.19 3.35
N VAL A 88 -12.43 -4.88 3.29
CA VAL A 88 -13.20 -3.92 2.47
C VAL A 88 -13.15 -4.33 0.98
N LYS A 89 -11.97 -4.71 0.48
CA LYS A 89 -11.79 -5.22 -0.88
C LYS A 89 -12.60 -6.50 -1.11
N SER A 90 -12.56 -7.45 -0.18
CA SER A 90 -13.33 -8.69 -0.26
C SER A 90 -14.85 -8.44 -0.30
N ARG A 91 -15.35 -7.50 0.52
CA ARG A 91 -16.77 -7.10 0.52
C ARG A 91 -17.18 -6.42 -0.79
N TYR A 92 -16.32 -5.56 -1.34
CA TYR A 92 -16.55 -4.90 -2.63
C TYR A 92 -16.66 -5.90 -3.79
N GLU A 93 -15.72 -6.86 -3.89
CA GLU A 93 -15.75 -7.88 -4.95
C GLU A 93 -17.01 -8.78 -4.88
N ARG A 94 -17.52 -9.06 -3.68
CA ARG A 94 -18.80 -9.78 -3.52
C ARG A 94 -19.99 -8.98 -4.06
N VAL A 95 -20.03 -7.66 -3.81
CA VAL A 95 -21.08 -6.79 -4.34
C VAL A 95 -20.98 -6.69 -5.86
N LYS A 96 -19.76 -6.58 -6.39
CA LYS A 96 -19.50 -6.54 -7.83
C LYS A 96 -19.99 -7.80 -8.55
N LEU A 97 -19.67 -8.99 -8.05
CA LEU A 97 -20.16 -10.25 -8.61
C LEU A 97 -21.69 -10.36 -8.64
N LEU A 98 -22.37 -9.85 -7.61
CA LEU A 98 -23.84 -9.83 -7.58
C LEU A 98 -24.42 -8.90 -8.66
N LEU A 99 -23.78 -7.75 -8.90
CA LEU A 99 -24.20 -6.80 -9.93
C LEU A 99 -23.91 -7.35 -11.34
N ASP A 100 -22.76 -7.99 -11.54
CA ASP A 100 -22.37 -8.58 -12.83
C ASP A 100 -23.30 -9.74 -13.22
N ASN A 101 -23.64 -10.62 -12.27
CA ASN A 101 -24.59 -11.71 -12.47
C ASN A 101 -26.00 -11.20 -12.79
N PHE A 102 -26.37 -10.02 -12.29
CA PHE A 102 -27.65 -9.41 -12.60
C PHE A 102 -27.69 -8.83 -14.03
N GLY A 103 -26.58 -8.24 -14.49
CA GLY A 103 -26.47 -7.69 -15.84
C GLY A 103 -26.53 -8.72 -16.96
N GLN A 104 -26.29 -10.00 -16.66
CA GLN A 104 -26.29 -11.10 -17.65
C GLN A 104 -27.62 -11.86 -17.73
N SER A 105 -28.60 -11.56 -16.87
CA SER A 105 -29.91 -12.21 -16.91
C SER A 105 -30.82 -11.53 -17.95
N ASP A 106 -30.77 -11.98 -19.21
CA ASP A 106 -31.72 -11.60 -20.27
C ASP A 106 -33.16 -12.12 -20.01
N GLN A 107 -33.38 -12.85 -18.92
CA GLN A 107 -34.70 -13.33 -18.53
C GLN A 107 -35.54 -12.18 -17.96
N LYS A 108 -36.56 -11.78 -18.73
CA LYS A 108 -37.64 -10.90 -18.29
C LYS A 108 -38.26 -11.51 -17.01
N PRO A 109 -38.21 -10.84 -15.86
CA PRO A 109 -38.75 -11.40 -14.63
C PRO A 109 -40.26 -11.53 -14.75
N GLU A 110 -40.77 -12.76 -14.87
CA GLU A 110 -42.21 -13.06 -14.88
C GLU A 110 -42.81 -13.02 -13.47
N GLU A 111 -41.99 -13.04 -12.41
CA GLU A 111 -42.46 -12.85 -11.04
C GLU A 111 -42.55 -11.36 -10.66
N PRO A 112 -43.73 -10.83 -10.29
CA PRO A 112 -43.87 -9.46 -9.79
C PRO A 112 -43.08 -9.19 -8.49
N ASN A 113 -42.61 -10.24 -7.79
CA ASN A 113 -41.85 -10.15 -6.55
C ASN A 113 -40.32 -10.20 -6.74
N ALA A 114 -39.81 -10.48 -7.95
CA ALA A 114 -38.37 -10.62 -8.18
C ALA A 114 -37.61 -9.29 -7.99
N LEU A 115 -38.19 -8.18 -8.45
CA LEU A 115 -37.59 -6.86 -8.31
C LEU A 115 -37.54 -6.40 -6.84
N GLN A 116 -38.56 -6.72 -6.06
CA GLN A 116 -38.62 -6.35 -4.64
C GLN A 116 -37.62 -7.17 -3.80
N LYS A 117 -37.52 -8.48 -4.06
CA LYS A 117 -36.49 -9.35 -3.45
C LYS A 117 -35.07 -8.86 -3.77
N LEU A 118 -34.83 -8.42 -5.01
CA LEU A 118 -33.56 -7.84 -5.42
C LEU A 118 -33.25 -6.53 -4.68
N GLN A 119 -34.23 -5.62 -4.61
CA GLN A 119 -34.05 -4.33 -3.93
C GLN A 119 -33.75 -4.51 -2.44
N ILE A 120 -34.38 -5.49 -1.79
CA ILE A 120 -34.08 -5.88 -0.41
C ILE A 120 -32.67 -6.44 -0.31
N GLY A 121 -32.27 -7.33 -1.22
CA GLY A 121 -30.93 -7.93 -1.24
C GLY A 121 -29.81 -6.90 -1.43
N ILE A 122 -29.97 -5.97 -2.38
CA ILE A 122 -29.02 -4.87 -2.62
C ILE A 122 -28.93 -3.97 -1.38
N SER A 123 -30.08 -3.58 -0.81
CA SER A 123 -30.10 -2.70 0.37
C SER A 123 -29.42 -3.33 1.58
N SER A 124 -29.65 -4.62 1.82
CA SER A 124 -28.97 -5.37 2.88
C SER A 124 -27.45 -5.44 2.66
N LYS A 125 -26.98 -5.69 1.43
CA LYS A 125 -25.55 -5.73 1.13
C LYS A 125 -24.86 -4.36 1.19
N CYS A 126 -25.57 -3.29 0.83
CA CYS A 126 -25.09 -1.94 1.04
C CYS A 126 -24.95 -1.61 2.54
N ALA A 127 -25.89 -2.04 3.38
CA ALA A 127 -25.81 -1.88 4.83
C ALA A 127 -24.61 -2.66 5.42
N ASP A 128 -24.37 -3.90 4.95
CA ASP A 128 -23.20 -4.71 5.34
C ASP A 128 -21.86 -4.06 4.93
N LEU A 129 -21.83 -3.38 3.77
CA LEU A 129 -20.65 -2.66 3.30
C LEU A 129 -20.40 -1.39 4.14
N GLN A 130 -21.48 -0.66 4.43
CA GLN A 130 -21.43 0.55 5.26
C GLN A 130 -20.97 0.24 6.69
N SER A 131 -21.47 -0.83 7.31
CA SER A 131 -21.05 -1.24 8.65
C SER A 131 -19.58 -1.70 8.69
N GLY A 132 -19.14 -2.43 7.65
CA GLY A 132 -17.72 -2.79 7.50
C GLY A 132 -16.81 -1.57 7.37
N PHE A 133 -17.26 -0.55 6.62
CA PHE A 133 -16.51 0.70 6.47
C PHE A 133 -16.43 1.50 7.77
N GLN A 134 -17.55 1.59 8.51
CA GLN A 134 -17.58 2.25 9.82
C GLN A 134 -16.64 1.56 10.82
N SER A 135 -16.61 0.23 10.82
CA SER A 135 -15.72 -0.56 11.69
C SER A 135 -14.25 -0.33 11.33
N PHE A 136 -13.91 -0.37 10.03
CA PHE A 136 -12.57 -0.05 9.54
C PHE A 136 -12.13 1.37 9.92
N SER A 137 -13.01 2.35 9.74
CA SER A 137 -12.72 3.74 10.11
C SER A 137 -12.46 3.90 11.60
N ALA A 138 -13.21 3.19 12.46
CA ALA A 138 -13.00 3.22 13.91
C ALA A 138 -11.68 2.57 14.32
N GLU A 139 -11.30 1.45 13.69
CA GLU A 139 -10.00 0.80 13.90
C GLU A 139 -8.83 1.71 13.50
N VAL A 140 -8.90 2.31 12.30
CA VAL A 140 -7.87 3.26 11.83
C VAL A 140 -7.76 4.45 12.79
N GLN A 141 -8.89 5.02 13.21
CA GLN A 141 -8.92 6.17 14.12
C GLN A 141 -8.35 5.81 15.50
N SER A 142 -8.68 4.64 16.06
CA SER A 142 -8.15 4.18 17.35
C SER A 142 -6.64 3.88 17.28
N GLY A 143 -6.17 3.25 16.20
CA GLY A 143 -4.75 2.99 15.98
C GLY A 143 -3.95 4.27 15.86
N PHE A 144 -4.50 5.26 15.14
CA PHE A 144 -3.92 6.59 15.03
C PHE A 144 -3.85 7.31 16.37
N GLN A 145 -4.95 7.32 17.14
CA GLN A 145 -5.01 7.95 18.46
C GLN A 145 -4.02 7.32 19.45
N SER A 146 -3.88 6.00 19.44
CA SER A 146 -2.93 5.28 20.28
C SER A 146 -1.48 5.66 19.94
N ASN A 147 -1.14 5.70 18.65
CA ASN A 147 0.20 6.09 18.22
C ASN A 147 0.51 7.57 18.53
N TRP A 148 -0.49 8.44 18.37
CA TRP A 148 -0.41 9.85 18.76
C TRP A 148 -0.10 10.01 20.25
N ASN A 149 -0.84 9.32 21.12
CA ASN A 149 -0.62 9.37 22.56
C ASN A 149 0.81 8.93 22.94
N ARG A 150 1.30 7.83 22.34
CA ARG A 150 2.68 7.35 22.55
C ARG A 150 3.74 8.37 22.13
N MET A 151 3.53 9.02 20.99
CA MET A 151 4.44 10.07 20.52
C MET A 151 4.43 11.28 21.47
N THR A 152 3.25 11.72 21.92
CA THR A 152 3.12 12.84 22.87
C THR A 152 3.72 12.53 24.23
N ASP A 153 3.60 11.30 24.72
CA ASP A 153 4.20 10.90 26.00
C ASP A 153 5.73 10.80 25.90
N GLY A 154 6.26 10.32 24.76
CA GLY A 154 7.70 10.35 24.49
C GLY A 154 8.26 11.77 24.48
N ILE A 155 7.56 12.72 23.84
CA ILE A 155 7.96 14.14 23.86
C ILE A 155 7.86 14.73 25.27
N ARG A 156 6.81 14.40 26.04
CA ARG A 156 6.64 14.87 27.42
C ARG A 156 7.76 14.34 28.33
N GLY A 157 8.19 13.10 28.15
CA GLY A 157 9.32 12.50 28.87
C GLY A 157 10.66 13.18 28.57
N LEU A 158 10.83 13.74 27.37
CA LEU A 158 12.03 14.50 27.00
C LEU A 158 12.00 15.95 27.50
N ALA A 159 10.81 16.54 27.68
CA ALA A 159 10.64 17.92 28.13
C ALA A 159 10.53 18.06 29.66
N GLY A 160 10.13 17.00 30.36
CA GLY A 160 10.03 16.98 31.82
C GLY A 160 11.33 16.51 32.48
N GLY A 161 12.12 17.45 33.00
CA GLY A 161 13.16 17.16 33.98
C GLY A 161 12.54 16.63 35.28
N GLY A 162 12.23 15.33 35.32
CA GLY A 162 11.86 14.63 36.54
C GLY A 162 13.10 14.39 37.43
N PRO A 163 12.92 14.32 38.75
CA PRO A 163 14.03 14.20 39.71
C PRO A 163 14.84 12.93 39.43
N GLN A 164 16.16 13.08 39.35
CA GLN A 164 17.11 11.98 39.31
C GLN A 164 16.89 11.07 40.52
N GLU A 165 16.35 9.89 40.26
CA GLU A 165 16.42 8.78 41.21
C GLU A 165 17.91 8.44 41.39
N PRO A 166 18.43 8.37 42.63
CA PRO A 166 19.84 8.11 42.85
C PRO A 166 20.21 6.73 42.33
N LEU A 167 21.22 6.69 41.45
CA LEU A 167 21.87 5.48 40.95
C LEU A 167 22.27 4.60 42.16
N ALA A 168 21.48 3.57 42.45
CA ALA A 168 21.89 2.50 43.32
C ALA A 168 22.94 1.65 42.58
N THR A 169 24.18 1.73 43.07
CA THR A 169 25.33 0.95 42.66
C THR A 169 25.08 -0.54 42.91
N ALA A 170 24.43 -1.22 41.97
CA ALA A 170 24.37 -2.68 41.94
C ALA A 170 25.57 -3.20 41.16
N ALA A 171 26.63 -3.55 41.89
CA ALA A 171 27.76 -4.32 41.37
C ALA A 171 27.30 -5.73 41.00
N ALA A 172 26.81 -5.90 39.77
CA ALA A 172 26.62 -7.21 39.16
C ALA A 172 27.99 -7.70 38.69
N LYS A 173 28.49 -8.73 39.36
CA LYS A 173 29.69 -9.49 39.01
C LYS A 173 29.42 -10.23 37.71
N GLU A 174 29.77 -9.63 36.57
CA GLU A 174 29.74 -10.28 35.26
C GLU A 174 30.69 -11.48 35.28
N ALA A 175 30.11 -12.68 35.21
CA ALA A 175 30.86 -13.89 34.92
C ALA A 175 31.30 -13.83 33.46
N THR A 176 32.61 -13.73 33.25
CA THR A 176 33.26 -13.84 31.95
C THR A 176 32.84 -15.14 31.27
N PRO A 177 32.15 -15.11 30.11
CA PRO A 177 31.94 -16.30 29.32
C PRO A 177 33.30 -16.82 28.85
N ALA A 178 33.56 -18.10 29.09
CA ALA A 178 34.74 -18.78 28.57
C ALA A 178 34.87 -18.53 27.05
N PRO A 179 36.08 -18.37 26.51
CA PRO A 179 36.28 -18.19 25.08
C PRO A 179 35.70 -19.41 24.35
N ALA A 180 34.63 -19.17 23.61
CA ALA A 180 34.12 -20.14 22.66
C ALA A 180 35.27 -20.49 21.73
N LYS A 181 35.64 -21.78 21.70
CA LYS A 181 36.62 -22.31 20.75
C LYS A 181 36.22 -21.82 19.37
N ALA A 182 37.09 -21.03 18.76
CA ALA A 182 36.98 -20.63 17.38
C ALA A 182 36.95 -21.92 16.55
N GLU A 183 35.76 -22.33 16.16
CA GLU A 183 35.55 -23.36 15.17
C GLU A 183 36.09 -22.77 13.87
N THR A 184 37.28 -23.21 13.48
CA THR A 184 37.84 -22.98 12.16
C THR A 184 36.92 -23.66 11.16
N ARG A 185 35.87 -22.94 10.75
CA ARG A 185 35.15 -23.25 9.52
C ARG A 185 36.14 -23.01 8.40
N ASP A 186 36.53 -24.10 7.75
CA ASP A 186 37.36 -24.07 6.56
C ASP A 186 36.85 -23.00 5.60
N ALA A 187 37.64 -21.95 5.42
CA ALA A 187 37.42 -20.85 4.48
C ALA A 187 37.64 -21.30 3.03
N SER A 188 37.12 -22.48 2.67
CA SER A 188 36.88 -22.89 1.29
C SER A 188 35.48 -22.41 0.87
N THR A 189 35.17 -21.15 1.16
CA THR A 189 34.03 -20.46 0.57
C THR A 189 34.41 -20.20 -0.88
N GLN A 190 34.00 -21.09 -1.78
CA GLN A 190 33.93 -20.78 -3.20
C GLN A 190 33.00 -19.58 -3.34
N THR A 191 33.55 -18.36 -3.30
CA THR A 191 32.87 -17.17 -3.77
C THR A 191 32.69 -17.38 -5.27
N GLY A 192 31.53 -17.93 -5.65
CA GLY A 192 31.18 -18.10 -7.05
C GLY A 192 31.25 -16.73 -7.72
N LEU A 193 31.88 -16.65 -8.88
CA LEU A 193 31.77 -15.45 -9.69
C LEU A 193 30.29 -15.22 -10.01
N PRO A 194 29.81 -13.96 -9.99
CA PRO A 194 28.44 -13.69 -10.41
C PRO A 194 28.25 -14.18 -11.86
N SER A 195 27.09 -14.74 -12.14
CA SER A 195 26.74 -15.13 -13.51
C SER A 195 26.67 -13.88 -14.40
N GLU A 196 26.72 -14.08 -15.71
CA GLU A 196 26.45 -13.00 -16.66
C GLU A 196 25.00 -12.50 -16.52
N TRP A 197 24.78 -11.24 -16.89
CA TRP A 197 23.45 -10.66 -16.96
C TRP A 197 22.64 -11.28 -18.09
N THR A 198 21.40 -11.65 -17.80
CA THR A 198 20.47 -12.20 -18.79
C THR A 198 19.14 -11.45 -18.75
N CYS A 199 18.49 -11.31 -19.91
CA CYS A 199 17.15 -10.76 -20.00
C CYS A 199 16.14 -11.89 -20.06
N ASN A 200 15.30 -12.00 -19.03
CA ASN A 200 14.28 -13.03 -18.97
C ASN A 200 12.88 -12.42 -18.97
N SER A 201 11.98 -13.04 -19.73
CA SER A 201 10.57 -12.69 -19.72
C SER A 201 9.89 -13.28 -18.50
N MET A 202 9.05 -12.48 -17.83
CA MET A 202 8.24 -12.92 -16.70
C MET A 202 6.88 -12.25 -16.74
N PHE A 203 5.87 -12.95 -16.23
CA PHE A 203 4.54 -12.37 -16.08
C PHE A 203 4.54 -11.46 -14.86
N TYR A 204 4.14 -10.21 -15.05
CA TYR A 204 4.07 -9.21 -13.98
C TYR A 204 2.64 -8.73 -13.82
N LYS A 205 2.16 -8.75 -12.57
CA LYS A 205 0.83 -8.31 -12.19
C LYS A 205 0.91 -7.30 -11.06
N SER A 206 0.54 -6.07 -11.35
CA SER A 206 0.42 -4.96 -10.40
C SER A 206 -0.92 -4.25 -10.60
N MET A 207 -1.27 -3.32 -9.70
CA MET A 207 -2.48 -2.51 -9.85
C MET A 207 -2.51 -1.68 -11.14
N ARG A 208 -1.35 -1.34 -11.72
CA ARG A 208 -1.26 -0.46 -12.90
C ARG A 208 -0.90 -1.17 -14.19
N TYR A 209 -0.47 -2.42 -14.12
CA TYR A 209 0.03 -3.15 -15.27
C TYR A 209 -0.10 -4.65 -15.07
N THR A 210 -0.61 -5.33 -16.09
CA THR A 210 -0.63 -6.79 -16.21
C THR A 210 -0.10 -7.15 -17.59
N GLY A 211 0.97 -7.95 -17.65
CA GLY A 211 1.59 -8.32 -18.92
C GLY A 211 2.96 -8.96 -18.74
N ILE A 212 3.60 -9.26 -19.87
CA ILE A 212 4.98 -9.77 -19.88
C ILE A 212 5.94 -8.59 -19.76
N ILE A 213 6.87 -8.67 -18.82
CA ILE A 213 8.01 -7.75 -18.70
C ILE A 213 9.31 -8.51 -18.98
N TRP A 214 10.33 -7.77 -19.40
CA TRP A 214 11.69 -8.25 -19.55
C TRP A 214 12.56 -7.68 -18.45
N LEU A 215 13.15 -8.55 -17.63
CA LEU A 215 13.94 -8.15 -16.48
C LEU A 215 15.40 -8.59 -16.63
N PRO A 216 16.37 -7.68 -16.51
CA PRO A 216 17.78 -8.04 -16.43
C PRO A 216 18.06 -8.64 -15.05
N ILE A 217 18.34 -9.94 -15.03
CA ILE A 217 18.63 -10.72 -13.82
C ILE A 217 19.92 -11.52 -13.98
N ARG A 218 20.57 -11.80 -12.84
CA ARG A 218 21.72 -12.71 -12.75
C ARG A 218 21.75 -13.38 -11.37
N ARG A 219 22.64 -14.34 -11.20
CA ARG A 219 22.99 -14.90 -9.89
C ARG A 219 24.25 -14.21 -9.37
N ASN A 220 24.21 -13.70 -8.14
CA ASN A 220 25.34 -13.01 -7.52
C ASN A 220 26.29 -14.00 -6.81
N ALA A 221 27.36 -13.48 -6.19
CA ALA A 221 28.36 -14.30 -5.50
C ALA A 221 27.83 -15.07 -4.28
N ASN A 222 26.72 -14.61 -3.68
CA ASN A 222 26.03 -15.28 -2.59
C ASN A 222 25.06 -16.36 -3.09
N LYS A 223 25.04 -16.61 -4.41
CA LYS A 223 24.09 -17.49 -5.09
C LYS A 223 22.65 -16.98 -5.01
N ASP A 224 22.43 -15.71 -4.70
CA ASP A 224 21.10 -15.10 -4.77
C ASP A 224 20.82 -14.57 -6.18
N ILE A 225 19.56 -14.63 -6.59
CA ILE A 225 19.10 -13.91 -7.77
C ILE A 225 19.12 -12.42 -7.46
N GLU A 226 19.62 -11.62 -8.39
CA GLU A 226 19.53 -10.16 -8.30
C GLU A 226 19.05 -9.56 -9.62
N CYS A 227 18.32 -8.46 -9.52
CA CYS A 227 17.93 -7.66 -10.66
C CYS A 227 18.80 -6.41 -10.76
N MET A 228 19.00 -5.93 -11.99
CA MET A 228 19.69 -4.66 -12.21
C MET A 228 18.89 -3.52 -11.59
N SER A 229 19.50 -2.77 -10.67
CA SER A 229 18.86 -1.64 -10.00
C SER A 229 19.86 -0.51 -9.79
N LYS A 230 19.36 0.74 -9.81
CA LYS A 230 20.16 1.93 -9.51
C LYS A 230 20.05 2.36 -8.04
N ASN A 231 19.04 1.88 -7.33
CA ASN A 231 18.71 2.36 -5.99
C ASN A 231 18.57 1.23 -4.96
N GLY A 232 18.88 -0.02 -5.33
CA GLY A 232 18.77 -1.18 -4.44
C GLY A 232 17.34 -1.53 -4.08
N LYS A 233 16.35 -1.04 -4.83
CA LYS A 233 14.93 -1.19 -4.51
C LYS A 233 14.05 -1.47 -5.73
N ASP A 234 14.26 -0.73 -6.81
CA ASP A 234 13.44 -0.84 -8.02
C ASP A 234 14.25 -1.51 -9.12
N CYS A 235 13.74 -2.63 -9.62
CA CYS A 235 14.35 -3.34 -10.73
C CYS A 235 14.12 -2.61 -12.06
N GLY A 236 15.16 -2.53 -12.91
CA GLY A 236 15.10 -1.93 -14.24
C GLY A 236 14.41 -2.80 -15.30
N TRP A 237 13.15 -3.21 -15.09
CA TRP A 237 12.39 -3.98 -16.07
C TRP A 237 11.98 -3.13 -17.29
N GLN A 238 11.78 -3.78 -18.43
CA GLN A 238 11.38 -3.16 -19.70
C GLN A 238 10.19 -3.90 -20.31
N LYS A 239 9.53 -3.27 -21.29
CA LYS A 239 8.41 -3.91 -22.02
C LYS A 239 8.91 -4.80 -23.15
N LEU A 240 10.06 -4.46 -23.74
CA LEU A 240 10.63 -5.17 -24.87
C LEU A 240 11.97 -5.83 -24.48
N GLU A 241 12.25 -6.99 -25.07
CA GLU A 241 13.51 -7.71 -24.85
C GLU A 241 14.72 -6.87 -25.29
N THR A 242 14.60 -6.17 -26.42
CA THR A 242 15.66 -5.34 -26.99
C THR A 242 16.03 -4.18 -26.06
N GLU A 243 15.05 -3.57 -25.39
CA GLU A 243 15.26 -2.53 -24.38
C GLU A 243 15.99 -3.09 -23.15
N CYS A 244 15.59 -4.28 -22.68
CA CYS A 244 16.27 -4.96 -21.59
C CYS A 244 17.75 -5.25 -21.93
N ARG A 245 18.02 -5.76 -23.15
CA ARG A 245 19.39 -6.01 -23.61
C ARG A 245 20.18 -4.71 -23.72
N GLY A 246 19.55 -3.62 -24.14
CA GLY A 246 20.14 -2.28 -24.13
C GLY A 246 20.56 -1.82 -22.72
N LEU A 247 19.79 -2.16 -21.67
CA LEU A 247 20.19 -1.89 -20.29
C LEU A 247 21.42 -2.69 -19.88
N ILE A 248 21.49 -3.98 -20.23
CA ILE A 248 22.64 -4.83 -19.94
C ILE A 248 23.90 -4.27 -20.62
N GLN A 249 23.81 -3.91 -21.90
CA GLN A 249 24.94 -3.33 -22.63
C GLN A 249 25.39 -2.00 -22.02
N LYS A 250 24.43 -1.15 -21.61
CA LYS A 250 24.72 0.18 -21.07
C LYS A 250 25.28 0.13 -19.65
N TYR A 251 24.77 -0.77 -18.80
CA TYR A 251 25.02 -0.71 -17.36
C TYR A 251 25.61 -1.99 -16.76
N GLY A 252 25.77 -3.09 -17.51
CA GLY A 252 26.15 -4.41 -16.96
C GLY A 252 27.41 -4.41 -16.09
N ASN A 253 28.37 -3.52 -16.38
CA ASN A 253 29.62 -3.34 -15.64
C ASN A 253 29.72 -1.98 -14.92
N HIS A 254 28.60 -1.28 -14.74
CA HIS A 254 28.61 0.08 -14.23
C HIS A 254 28.77 0.10 -12.69
N PRO A 255 29.73 0.86 -12.15
CA PRO A 255 30.04 0.85 -10.71
C PRO A 255 28.92 1.45 -9.84
N GLU A 256 28.05 2.29 -10.43
CA GLU A 256 26.91 2.89 -9.71
C GLU A 256 25.69 1.99 -9.58
N LEU A 257 25.73 0.76 -10.11
CA LEU A 257 24.61 -0.17 -9.89
C LEU A 257 24.55 -0.56 -8.41
N ASN A 258 23.38 -0.33 -7.82
CA ASN A 258 23.00 -0.86 -6.52
C ASN A 258 21.92 -1.90 -6.79
N ASN A 259 22.34 -3.11 -7.18
CA ASN A 259 21.41 -4.18 -7.56
C ASN A 259 20.53 -4.57 -6.38
N LEU A 260 19.28 -4.94 -6.66
CA LEU A 260 18.41 -5.52 -5.65
C LEU A 260 18.57 -7.04 -5.69
N SER A 261 19.22 -7.59 -4.67
CA SER A 261 19.30 -9.05 -4.46
C SER A 261 18.04 -9.56 -3.76
N CYS A 262 17.58 -10.74 -4.18
CA CYS A 262 16.61 -11.57 -3.47
C CYS A 262 17.17 -12.02 -2.11
N GLY A 263 16.35 -12.72 -1.31
CA GLY A 263 16.77 -13.17 0.02
C GLY A 263 16.81 -12.03 1.04
N GLU A 264 17.90 -11.91 1.79
CA GLU A 264 18.06 -11.00 2.92
C GLU A 264 17.91 -9.51 2.53
N MET A 265 18.45 -9.12 1.37
CA MET A 265 18.34 -7.72 0.91
C MET A 265 16.90 -7.37 0.55
N HIS A 266 16.23 -8.23 -0.23
CA HIS A 266 14.82 -8.06 -0.56
C HIS A 266 13.94 -8.03 0.70
N PHE A 267 14.20 -8.89 1.67
CA PHE A 267 13.47 -8.93 2.94
C PHE A 267 13.58 -7.61 3.71
N ARG A 268 14.76 -6.99 3.74
CA ARG A 268 14.93 -5.68 4.40
C ARG A 268 14.06 -4.59 3.77
N VAL A 269 13.95 -4.59 2.44
CA VAL A 269 13.25 -3.57 1.65
C VAL A 269 11.74 -3.80 1.58
N TRP A 270 11.31 -5.04 1.38
CA TRP A 270 9.91 -5.40 1.06
C TRP A 270 9.24 -6.32 2.09
N LYS A 271 9.96 -6.73 3.14
CA LYS A 271 9.49 -7.65 4.20
C LYS A 271 9.12 -9.05 3.70
N GLU A 272 9.67 -9.43 2.55
CA GLU A 272 9.60 -10.77 1.95
C GLU A 272 10.93 -11.10 1.27
N THR A 273 11.35 -12.36 1.24
CA THR A 273 12.61 -12.73 0.58
C THR A 273 12.50 -12.70 -0.95
N GLY A 274 11.27 -12.71 -1.46
CA GLY A 274 10.93 -12.88 -2.87
C GLY A 274 10.93 -14.35 -3.32
N TYR A 275 11.52 -15.28 -2.56
CA TYR A 275 11.47 -16.72 -2.87
C TYR A 275 10.21 -17.39 -2.30
N ASP A 276 9.57 -16.76 -1.31
CA ASP A 276 8.41 -17.31 -0.61
C ASP A 276 7.10 -17.23 -1.45
N VAL A 277 7.15 -16.60 -2.63
CA VAL A 277 6.00 -16.37 -3.51
C VAL A 277 6.27 -17.03 -4.87
N GLU A 278 5.45 -18.00 -5.25
CA GLU A 278 5.68 -18.88 -6.41
C GLU A 278 5.87 -18.13 -7.74
N ASP A 279 5.06 -17.09 -7.96
CA ASP A 279 5.06 -16.27 -9.18
C ASP A 279 5.96 -15.02 -9.08
N HIS A 280 6.75 -14.90 -8.02
CA HIS A 280 7.65 -13.76 -7.87
C HIS A 280 8.89 -13.91 -8.75
N TRP A 281 9.45 -12.78 -9.18
CA TRP A 281 10.58 -12.77 -10.12
C TRP A 281 11.84 -13.42 -9.53
N CYS A 282 12.03 -13.39 -8.22
CA CYS A 282 13.12 -14.10 -7.53
C CYS A 282 12.99 -15.62 -7.71
N GLN A 283 11.81 -16.19 -7.47
CA GLN A 283 11.56 -17.62 -7.63
C GLN A 283 11.66 -18.05 -9.10
N THR A 284 11.15 -17.22 -10.01
CA THR A 284 11.28 -17.43 -11.45
C THR A 284 12.75 -17.41 -11.88
N GLY A 285 13.52 -16.40 -11.44
CA GLY A 285 14.95 -16.30 -11.74
C GLY A 285 15.75 -17.48 -11.18
N GLN A 286 15.37 -18.02 -10.02
CA GLN A 286 16.03 -19.18 -9.43
C GLN A 286 15.92 -20.43 -10.30
N LYS A 287 14.78 -20.60 -10.98
CA LYS A 287 14.53 -21.69 -11.93
C LYS A 287 15.25 -21.48 -13.27
N LEU A 288 15.37 -20.23 -13.72
CA LEU A 288 15.92 -19.88 -15.04
C LEU A 288 17.45 -19.79 -15.07
N ILE A 289 18.08 -19.41 -13.96
CA ILE A 289 19.53 -19.22 -13.88
C ILE A 289 20.12 -20.35 -13.03
N PRO A 290 20.63 -21.44 -13.63
CA PRO A 290 21.21 -22.54 -12.87
C PRO A 290 22.44 -22.11 -12.05
N ILE A 291 22.80 -22.94 -11.06
CA ILE A 291 23.99 -22.78 -10.22
C ILE A 291 25.23 -23.25 -10.98
#